data_AF-A0A7G8PZ76-F1
#
_entry.id   AF-A0A7G8PZ76-F1
#
_cell.length_a   1.000
_cell.length_b   1.000
_cell.length_c   1.000
_cell.angle_alpha   90.00
_cell.angle_beta   90.00
_cell.angle_gamma   90.00
#
_symmetry.space_group_name_H-M   'P 1'
#
loop_
_entity.id
_entity.type
_entity.pdbx_description
1 polymer ?
#
loop_
_entity_poly.entity_id
_entity_poly.type
_entity_poly.pdbx_seq_one_letter_code
_entity_poly.pdbx_strand_id
1 'polypeptide(L)'
;MAQQQDAYFVPSKSQWPIVAAVVMFVTVLGAAHWLNAPPGEASLGKTLLTVGFIGILLMFFGWFRSVIRESLAGSYNSQVDRSFRMGMMWFIFSEVMFFGAFFGALFYARMFAVPWLGGEGHGVLTHQFLWDDYSAAWGTGGGNGPARIGGNFQTVAPWGLPLVNTLILLTSSVTVTIAHHALKAGHRGKILVFLGLTVLLGATFLYFQAHEYMEAYKELNLTLQSGVYGSTFFMLTGFHGMHVTLGTIMLAIIWLRVAKGHFTKEHHFAFEAVAWYWHFVDVVWLGLFMFVYIL
;
A
#
# COMPACT_ATOMS: atom_id res chain seq x y z
N MET A 1 -12.26 2.75 43.83
CA MET A 1 -13.19 2.97 42.70
C MET A 1 -13.49 1.62 42.10
N ALA A 2 -14.64 1.05 42.46
CA ALA A 2 -15.01 -0.31 42.13
C ALA A 2 -15.55 -0.38 40.68
N GLN A 3 -14.87 -1.19 39.88
CA GLN A 3 -15.42 -2.11 38.88
C GLN A 3 -16.35 -1.52 37.80
N GLN A 4 -15.71 -0.89 36.80
CA GLN A 4 -16.28 -0.69 35.46
C GLN A 4 -15.75 -1.77 34.50
N GLN A 5 -15.83 -3.05 34.90
CA GLN A 5 -15.29 -4.15 34.08
C GLN A 5 -16.15 -4.47 32.84
N ASP A 6 -17.45 -4.12 32.86
CA ASP A 6 -18.39 -4.47 31.78
C ASP A 6 -18.79 -3.31 30.84
N ALA A 7 -18.42 -2.07 31.14
CA ALA A 7 -18.76 -0.95 30.25
C ALA A 7 -17.75 -0.85 29.10
N TYR A 8 -18.25 -0.61 27.88
CA TYR A 8 -17.39 -0.35 26.72
C TYR A 8 -16.59 0.94 26.96
N PHE A 9 -15.26 0.87 26.76
CA PHE A 9 -14.41 2.04 26.96
C PHE A 9 -14.59 3.06 25.83
N VAL A 10 -14.94 4.29 26.20
CA VAL A 10 -14.98 5.45 25.31
C VAL A 10 -14.04 6.52 25.88
N PRO A 11 -13.04 7.00 25.12
CA PRO A 11 -12.16 8.07 25.59
C PRO A 11 -12.96 9.33 25.94
N SER A 12 -12.72 9.90 27.12
CA SER A 12 -13.50 11.03 27.63
C SER A 12 -13.30 12.34 26.86
N LYS A 13 -12.12 12.54 26.24
CA LYS A 13 -11.80 13.65 25.33
C LYS A 13 -10.73 13.20 24.32
N SER A 14 -11.06 13.16 23.03
CA SER A 14 -10.08 12.98 21.95
C SER A 14 -10.10 14.18 21.01
N GLN A 15 -8.97 14.88 20.90
CA GLN A 15 -8.80 16.01 19.98
C GLN A 15 -8.38 15.56 18.57
N TRP A 16 -7.95 14.30 18.43
CA TRP A 16 -7.39 13.81 17.18
C TRP A 16 -8.36 13.83 15.99
N PRO A 17 -9.67 13.57 16.14
CA PRO A 17 -10.60 13.66 15.00
C PRO A 17 -10.69 15.06 14.38
N ILE A 18 -10.71 16.13 15.20
CA ILE A 18 -10.75 17.49 14.65
C ILE A 18 -9.40 17.90 14.04
N VAL A 19 -8.29 17.48 14.65
CA VAL A 19 -6.95 17.67 14.07
C VAL A 19 -6.88 16.98 12.71
N ALA A 20 -7.38 15.74 12.60
CA ALA A 20 -7.43 14.97 11.37
C ALA A 20 -8.21 15.70 10.27
N ALA A 21 -9.40 16.20 10.58
CA ALA A 21 -10.20 16.96 9.62
C ALA A 21 -9.44 18.19 9.09
N VAL A 22 -8.77 18.95 9.97
CA VAL A 22 -8.02 20.15 9.58
C VAL A 22 -6.79 19.80 8.74
N VAL A 23 -5.96 18.84 9.16
CA VAL A 23 -4.73 18.50 8.42
C VAL A 23 -5.04 17.85 7.06
N MET A 24 -6.10 17.04 6.99
CA MET A 24 -6.57 16.46 5.72
C MET A 24 -7.08 17.55 4.78
N PHE A 25 -7.88 18.50 5.28
CA PHE A 25 -8.36 19.63 4.50
C PHE A 25 -7.21 20.47 3.93
N VAL A 26 -6.22 20.83 4.78
CA VAL A 26 -5.05 21.60 4.34
C VAL A 26 -4.23 20.84 3.30
N THR A 27 -4.08 19.52 3.45
CA THR A 27 -3.37 18.66 2.50
C THR A 27 -4.05 18.64 1.14
N VAL A 28 -5.36 18.37 1.11
CA VAL A 28 -6.14 18.31 -0.15
C VAL A 28 -6.22 19.68 -0.80
N LEU A 29 -6.43 20.75 -0.03
CA LEU A 29 -6.43 22.12 -0.52
C LEU A 29 -5.08 22.49 -1.14
N GLY A 30 -3.97 22.13 -0.47
CA GLY A 30 -2.62 22.34 -0.98
C GLY A 30 -2.36 21.59 -2.30
N ALA A 31 -2.78 20.33 -2.37
CA ALA A 31 -2.68 19.52 -3.59
C ALA A 31 -3.50 20.14 -4.74
N ALA A 32 -4.75 20.53 -4.48
CA ALA A 32 -5.60 21.16 -5.48
C ALA A 32 -5.00 22.46 -6.00
N HIS A 33 -4.49 23.33 -5.13
CA HIS A 33 -3.83 24.57 -5.53
C HIS A 33 -2.52 24.35 -6.26
N TRP A 34 -1.79 23.28 -5.96
CA TRP A 34 -0.54 22.97 -6.67
C TRP A 34 -0.82 22.42 -8.08
N LEU A 35 -1.76 21.48 -8.21
CA LEU A 35 -2.06 20.85 -9.49
C LEU A 35 -2.76 21.79 -10.48
N ASN A 36 -3.45 22.84 -10.00
CA ASN A 36 -4.11 23.84 -10.83
C ASN A 36 -3.31 25.13 -11.01
N ALA A 37 -2.11 25.24 -10.43
CA ALA A 37 -1.28 26.43 -10.59
C ALA A 37 -0.66 26.48 -11.99
N PRO A 38 -0.66 27.64 -12.67
CA PRO A 38 0.05 27.82 -13.93
C PRO A 38 1.55 27.49 -13.80
N PRO A 39 2.18 26.88 -14.82
CA PRO A 39 3.61 26.61 -14.79
C PRO A 39 4.43 27.89 -14.60
N GLY A 40 5.31 27.90 -13.59
CA GLY A 40 6.20 29.04 -13.31
C GLY A 40 5.68 30.06 -12.31
N GLU A 41 4.43 29.94 -11.84
CA GLU A 41 3.88 30.83 -10.81
C GLU A 41 4.14 30.32 -9.39
N ALA A 42 4.41 31.26 -8.48
CA ALA A 42 4.54 30.97 -7.06
C ALA A 42 3.15 30.68 -6.45
N SER A 43 2.84 29.40 -6.26
CA SER A 43 1.61 28.96 -5.59
C SER A 43 1.88 28.57 -4.14
N LEU A 44 0.96 28.96 -3.24
CA LEU A 44 0.93 28.45 -1.87
C LEU A 44 0.67 26.94 -1.81
N GLY A 45 0.26 26.31 -2.91
CA GLY A 45 -0.11 24.89 -2.97
C GLY A 45 0.97 23.95 -2.46
N LYS A 46 2.23 24.11 -2.90
CA LYS A 46 3.35 23.26 -2.43
C LYS A 46 3.59 23.41 -0.92
N THR A 47 3.54 24.63 -0.42
CA THR A 47 3.71 24.93 1.00
C THR A 47 2.58 24.33 1.83
N LEU A 48 1.32 24.56 1.43
CA LEU A 48 0.14 24.02 2.11
C LEU A 48 0.14 22.49 2.09
N LEU A 49 0.49 21.87 0.96
CA LEU A 49 0.62 20.42 0.87
C LEU A 49 1.70 19.87 1.82
N THR A 50 2.85 20.53 1.89
CA THR A 50 3.96 20.14 2.78
C THR A 50 3.57 20.28 4.25
N VAL A 51 2.94 21.41 4.63
CA VAL A 51 2.42 21.65 5.99
C VAL A 51 1.35 20.62 6.34
N GLY A 52 0.42 20.35 5.43
CA GLY A 52 -0.62 19.33 5.60
C GLY A 52 -0.03 17.94 5.82
N PHE A 53 0.95 17.54 4.99
CA PHE A 53 1.63 16.26 5.11
C PHE A 53 2.38 16.10 6.43
N ILE A 54 3.15 17.11 6.86
CA ILE A 54 3.79 17.13 8.19
C ILE A 54 2.73 17.03 9.30
N GLY A 55 1.61 17.75 9.16
CA GLY A 55 0.47 17.70 10.06
C GLY A 55 -0.11 16.28 10.20
N ILE A 56 -0.28 15.57 9.09
CA ILE A 56 -0.74 14.17 9.06
C ILE A 56 0.23 13.26 9.84
N LEU A 57 1.55 13.39 9.62
CA LEU A 57 2.55 12.60 10.33
C LEU A 57 2.52 12.84 11.85
N LEU A 58 2.44 14.12 12.26
CA LEU A 58 2.35 14.49 13.67
C LEU A 58 1.05 14.00 14.32
N MET A 59 -0.06 14.09 13.58
CA MET A 59 -1.36 13.59 14.01
C MET A 59 -1.31 12.07 14.22
N PHE A 60 -0.83 11.28 13.25
CA PHE A 60 -0.72 9.83 13.42
C PHE A 60 0.19 9.46 14.59
N PHE A 61 1.35 10.09 14.71
CA PHE A 61 2.26 9.86 15.84
C PHE A 61 1.57 10.15 17.18
N GLY A 62 0.88 11.29 17.31
CA GLY A 62 0.16 11.69 18.51
C GLY A 62 -1.01 10.77 18.84
N TRP A 63 -1.83 10.43 17.85
CA TRP A 63 -3.02 9.59 18.01
C TRP A 63 -2.62 8.16 18.41
N PHE A 64 -1.68 7.53 17.70
CA PHE A 64 -1.21 6.20 18.07
C PHE A 64 -0.51 6.18 19.44
N ARG A 65 0.19 7.26 19.82
CA ARG A 65 0.73 7.38 21.17
C ARG A 65 -0.37 7.38 22.24
N SER A 66 -1.48 8.10 22.02
CA SER A 66 -2.64 8.06 22.93
C SER A 66 -3.22 6.65 23.05
N VAL A 67 -3.47 5.98 21.92
CA VAL A 67 -4.00 4.61 21.89
C VAL A 67 -3.09 3.63 22.62
N ILE A 68 -1.77 3.73 22.42
CA ILE A 68 -0.80 2.88 23.12
C ILE A 68 -0.85 3.14 24.64
N ARG A 69 -0.94 4.40 25.07
CA ARG A 69 -1.01 4.74 26.51
C ARG A 69 -2.29 4.23 27.15
N GLU A 70 -3.43 4.36 26.48
CA GLU A 70 -4.72 3.83 26.94
C GLU A 70 -4.68 2.30 27.04
N SER A 71 -4.09 1.63 26.05
CA SER A 71 -3.89 0.18 26.08
C SER A 71 -3.01 -0.25 27.26
N LEU A 72 -1.89 0.43 27.51
CA LEU A 72 -0.98 0.12 28.61
C LEU A 72 -1.58 0.45 29.99
N ALA A 73 -2.52 1.39 30.06
CA ALA A 73 -3.26 1.70 31.29
C ALA A 73 -4.30 0.63 31.64
N GLY A 74 -4.51 -0.37 30.78
CA GLY A 74 -5.52 -1.42 30.99
C GLY A 74 -6.95 -0.95 30.73
N SER A 75 -7.14 0.14 29.99
CA SER A 75 -8.47 0.72 29.72
C SER A 75 -9.34 -0.12 28.78
N TYR A 76 -8.74 -1.06 28.02
CA TYR A 76 -9.45 -1.83 27.00
C TYR A 76 -9.85 -3.22 27.53
N ASN A 77 -11.16 -3.49 27.54
CA ASN A 77 -11.72 -4.80 27.87
C ASN A 77 -11.92 -5.66 26.61
N SER A 78 -12.47 -6.87 26.79
CA SER A 78 -12.71 -7.83 25.70
C SER A 78 -13.66 -7.33 24.62
N GLN A 79 -14.63 -6.47 24.97
CA GLN A 79 -15.54 -5.87 23.98
C GLN A 79 -14.79 -4.93 23.04
N VAL A 80 -13.92 -4.07 23.59
CA VAL A 80 -13.08 -3.15 22.81
C VAL A 80 -12.09 -3.93 21.93
N ASP A 81 -11.48 -4.99 22.47
CA ASP A 81 -10.59 -5.87 21.69
C ASP A 81 -11.32 -6.51 20.49
N ARG A 82 -12.54 -7.01 20.69
CA ARG A 82 -13.38 -7.53 19.59
C ARG A 82 -13.69 -6.44 18.55
N SER A 83 -14.05 -5.23 18.99
CA SER A 83 -14.29 -4.10 18.07
C SER A 83 -13.04 -3.74 17.26
N PHE A 84 -11.85 -3.72 17.87
CA PHE A 84 -10.62 -3.46 17.14
C PHE A 84 -10.30 -4.54 16.11
N ARG A 85 -10.53 -5.82 16.44
CA ARG A 85 -10.38 -6.93 15.50
C ARG A 85 -11.33 -6.80 14.31
N MET A 86 -12.61 -6.52 14.57
CA MET A 86 -13.58 -6.27 13.50
C MET A 86 -13.21 -5.06 12.65
N GLY A 87 -12.79 -3.96 13.29
CA GLY A 87 -12.32 -2.76 12.60
C GLY A 87 -11.14 -3.05 11.67
N MET A 88 -10.16 -3.82 12.14
CA MET A 88 -9.02 -4.22 11.31
C MET A 88 -9.43 -5.13 10.14
N MET A 89 -10.34 -6.08 10.37
CA MET A 89 -10.83 -6.95 9.29
C MET A 89 -11.58 -6.16 8.21
N TRP A 90 -12.46 -5.24 8.60
CA TRP A 90 -13.18 -4.39 7.65
C TRP A 90 -12.27 -3.40 6.92
N PHE A 91 -11.25 -2.88 7.60
CA PHE A 91 -10.21 -2.07 6.98
C PHE A 91 -9.45 -2.87 5.92
N ILE A 92 -8.94 -4.06 6.25
CA ILE A 92 -8.26 -4.91 5.26
C ILE A 92 -9.20 -5.25 4.09
N PHE A 93 -10.47 -5.57 4.39
CA PHE A 93 -11.44 -5.84 3.35
C PHE A 93 -11.63 -4.65 2.40
N SER A 94 -11.71 -3.41 2.90
CA SER A 94 -11.77 -2.23 2.04
C SER A 94 -10.50 -2.04 1.19
N GLU A 95 -9.32 -2.35 1.73
CA GLU A 95 -8.07 -2.32 0.96
C GLU A 95 -8.05 -3.41 -0.14
N VAL A 96 -8.57 -4.60 0.13
CA VAL A 96 -8.73 -5.65 -0.89
C VAL A 96 -9.66 -5.19 -2.02
N MET A 97 -10.78 -4.52 -1.69
CA MET A 97 -11.69 -3.96 -2.70
C MET A 97 -11.03 -2.83 -3.49
N PHE A 98 -10.21 -1.99 -2.84
CA PHE A 98 -9.43 -0.94 -3.48
C PHE A 98 -8.48 -1.53 -4.54
N PHE A 99 -7.67 -2.54 -4.20
CA PHE A 99 -6.84 -3.24 -5.19
C PHE A 99 -7.68 -3.98 -6.23
N GLY A 100 -8.81 -4.57 -5.82
CA GLY A 100 -9.76 -5.22 -6.72
C GLY A 100 -10.24 -4.29 -7.84
N ALA A 101 -10.46 -3.01 -7.56
CA ALA A 101 -10.81 -2.02 -8.57
C ALA A 101 -9.67 -1.80 -9.58
N PHE A 102 -8.42 -1.72 -9.14
CA PHE A 102 -7.27 -1.57 -10.04
C PHE A 102 -7.00 -2.83 -10.87
N PHE A 103 -7.10 -4.03 -10.28
CA PHE A 103 -7.03 -5.28 -11.04
C PHE A 103 -8.19 -5.41 -12.03
N GLY A 104 -9.39 -4.96 -11.65
CA GLY A 104 -10.54 -4.86 -12.53
C GLY A 104 -10.30 -3.92 -13.70
N ALA A 105 -9.68 -2.76 -13.46
CA ALA A 105 -9.30 -1.82 -14.50
C ALA A 105 -8.24 -2.40 -15.46
N LEU A 106 -7.23 -3.08 -14.93
CA LEU A 106 -6.23 -3.81 -15.72
C LEU A 106 -6.87 -4.88 -16.60
N PHE A 107 -7.72 -5.72 -16.01
CA PHE A 107 -8.46 -6.76 -16.71
C PHE A 107 -9.34 -6.18 -17.82
N TYR A 108 -10.11 -5.13 -17.50
CA TYR A 108 -10.98 -4.48 -18.47
C TYR A 108 -10.19 -3.88 -19.63
N ALA A 109 -9.09 -3.18 -19.33
CA ALA A 109 -8.22 -2.59 -20.35
C ALA A 109 -7.63 -3.66 -21.28
N ARG A 110 -7.08 -4.73 -20.69
CA ARG A 110 -6.38 -5.79 -21.44
C ARG A 110 -7.32 -6.68 -22.24
N MET A 111 -8.46 -7.08 -21.67
CA MET A 111 -9.36 -8.07 -22.27
C MET A 111 -10.44 -7.47 -23.17
N PHE A 112 -10.79 -6.18 -22.98
CA PHE A 112 -11.86 -5.55 -23.74
C PHE A 112 -11.40 -4.28 -24.45
N ALA A 113 -10.88 -3.30 -23.73
CA ALA A 113 -10.61 -1.99 -24.32
C ALA A 113 -9.55 -2.06 -25.45
N VAL A 114 -8.43 -2.74 -25.21
CA VAL A 114 -7.35 -2.89 -26.20
C VAL A 114 -7.81 -3.69 -27.44
N PRO A 115 -8.43 -4.87 -27.31
CA PRO A 115 -8.94 -5.61 -28.47
C PRO A 115 -10.00 -4.85 -29.27
N TRP A 116 -10.92 -4.14 -28.61
CA TRP A 116 -11.91 -3.30 -29.30
C TRP A 116 -11.24 -2.17 -30.09
N LEU A 117 -10.19 -1.53 -29.53
CA LEU A 117 -9.42 -0.52 -30.28
C LEU A 117 -8.69 -1.12 -31.49
N GLY A 118 -8.32 -2.40 -31.44
CA GLY A 118 -7.76 -3.16 -32.56
C GLY A 118 -8.80 -3.70 -33.55
N GLY A 119 -10.07 -3.33 -33.40
CA GLY A 119 -11.12 -3.69 -34.35
C GLY A 119 -11.97 -4.90 -33.96
N GLU A 120 -11.84 -5.46 -32.76
CA GLU A 120 -12.73 -6.56 -32.33
C GLU A 120 -14.16 -6.05 -32.05
N GLY A 121 -15.17 -6.80 -32.53
CA GLY A 121 -16.58 -6.55 -32.25
C GLY A 121 -17.06 -5.19 -32.78
N HIS A 122 -17.50 -4.31 -31.88
CA HIS A 122 -18.00 -2.98 -32.25
C HIS A 122 -16.88 -2.01 -32.70
N GLY A 123 -15.60 -2.37 -32.51
CA GLY A 123 -14.46 -1.53 -32.83
C GLY A 123 -14.03 -1.52 -34.29
N VAL A 124 -14.58 -2.39 -35.16
CA VAL A 124 -14.13 -2.58 -36.55
C VAL A 124 -14.06 -1.27 -37.32
N LEU A 125 -15.15 -0.49 -37.31
CA LEU A 125 -15.20 0.77 -38.08
C LEU A 125 -14.25 1.82 -37.48
N THR A 126 -14.15 1.89 -36.15
CA THR A 126 -13.22 2.80 -35.47
C THR A 126 -11.78 2.50 -35.85
N HIS A 127 -11.39 1.22 -35.85
CA HIS A 127 -10.06 0.80 -36.27
C HIS A 127 -9.82 1.14 -37.75
N GLN A 128 -10.75 0.77 -38.64
CA GLN A 128 -10.60 1.02 -40.08
C GLN A 128 -10.50 2.50 -40.49
N PHE A 129 -11.21 3.40 -39.77
CA PHE A 129 -11.29 4.81 -40.17
C PHE A 129 -10.41 5.75 -39.33
N LEU A 130 -10.11 5.41 -38.08
CA LEU A 130 -9.34 6.29 -37.19
C LEU A 130 -7.94 5.76 -36.86
N TRP A 131 -7.74 4.45 -36.82
CA TRP A 131 -6.54 3.82 -36.26
C TRP A 131 -6.12 2.58 -37.05
N ASP A 132 -6.08 2.68 -38.38
CA ASP A 132 -5.81 1.56 -39.30
C ASP A 132 -4.42 0.95 -39.11
N ASP A 133 -3.45 1.76 -38.67
CA ASP A 133 -2.09 1.32 -38.34
C ASP A 133 -1.92 0.77 -36.91
N TYR A 134 -2.98 0.77 -36.08
CA TYR A 134 -2.87 0.30 -34.69
C TYR A 134 -2.99 -1.23 -34.60
N SER A 135 -1.97 -1.88 -34.03
CA SER A 135 -2.04 -3.29 -33.66
C SER A 135 -2.40 -3.43 -32.18
N ALA A 136 -3.52 -4.12 -31.88
CA ALA A 136 -3.85 -4.47 -30.51
C ALA A 136 -2.85 -5.50 -29.96
N ALA A 137 -2.02 -5.05 -29.03
CA ALA A 137 -1.10 -5.88 -28.27
C ALA A 137 -0.93 -5.31 -26.86
N TRP A 138 -0.56 -6.15 -25.90
CA TRP A 138 -0.29 -5.74 -24.52
C TRP A 138 1.22 -5.66 -24.26
N GLY A 139 1.65 -4.76 -23.38
CA GLY A 139 3.07 -4.54 -23.10
C GLY A 139 3.80 -3.80 -24.23
N THR A 140 5.05 -4.18 -24.49
CA THR A 140 5.97 -3.52 -25.44
C THR A 140 5.41 -3.35 -26.85
N GLY A 141 4.54 -4.26 -27.30
CA GLY A 141 4.01 -4.27 -28.66
C GLY A 141 2.78 -3.40 -28.91
N GLY A 142 2.09 -2.88 -27.88
CA GLY A 142 0.83 -2.15 -28.07
C GLY A 142 0.19 -1.50 -26.84
N GLY A 143 0.85 -1.53 -25.68
CA GLY A 143 0.36 -0.96 -24.42
C GLY A 143 0.31 0.58 -24.38
N ASN A 144 0.82 1.25 -25.41
CA ASN A 144 0.78 2.72 -25.60
C ASN A 144 -0.50 3.20 -26.31
N GLY A 145 -1.33 2.29 -26.81
CA GLY A 145 -2.56 2.60 -27.53
C GLY A 145 -2.36 3.21 -28.93
N PRO A 146 -3.45 3.54 -29.64
CA PRO A 146 -3.42 3.89 -31.06
C PRO A 146 -2.58 5.11 -31.43
N ALA A 147 -2.55 6.13 -30.57
CA ALA A 147 -1.76 7.34 -30.77
C ALA A 147 -0.29 7.19 -30.34
N ARG A 148 0.17 5.97 -30.02
CA ARG A 148 1.51 5.66 -29.48
C ARG A 148 1.90 6.57 -28.31
N ILE A 149 0.95 6.86 -27.42
CA ILE A 149 1.15 7.77 -26.29
C ILE A 149 2.23 7.19 -25.37
N GLY A 150 3.31 7.94 -25.20
CA GLY A 150 4.47 7.52 -24.43
C GLY A 150 5.54 6.75 -25.20
N GLY A 151 5.41 6.64 -26.53
CA GLY A 151 6.47 6.14 -27.41
C GLY A 151 6.75 4.64 -27.29
N ASN A 152 7.99 4.25 -27.59
CA ASN A 152 8.47 2.88 -27.47
C ASN A 152 9.03 2.64 -26.07
N PHE A 153 8.64 1.53 -25.45
CA PHE A 153 9.11 1.14 -24.12
C PHE A 153 9.24 -0.38 -24.03
N GLN A 154 10.06 -0.86 -23.09
CA GLN A 154 10.20 -2.27 -22.76
C GLN A 154 9.50 -2.61 -21.44
N THR A 155 9.04 -3.85 -21.30
CA THR A 155 8.42 -4.34 -20.06
C THR A 155 9.47 -4.93 -19.13
N VAL A 156 9.17 -4.95 -17.83
CA VAL A 156 10.06 -5.54 -16.82
C VAL A 156 9.93 -7.06 -16.87
N ALA A 157 11.05 -7.76 -17.01
CA ALA A 157 11.07 -9.22 -17.05
C ALA A 157 10.72 -9.81 -15.66
N PRO A 158 9.77 -10.78 -15.57
CA PRO A 158 9.31 -11.31 -14.27
C PRO A 158 10.39 -12.11 -13.52
N TRP A 159 11.34 -12.70 -14.23
CA TRP A 159 12.29 -13.67 -13.65
C TRP A 159 13.54 -13.03 -13.01
N GLY A 160 13.65 -11.70 -13.06
CA GLY A 160 14.73 -10.93 -12.44
C GLY A 160 14.36 -10.45 -11.04
N LEU A 161 14.48 -9.14 -10.82
CA LEU A 161 14.12 -8.48 -9.56
C LEU A 161 12.69 -8.80 -9.06
N PRO A 162 11.64 -8.89 -9.91
CA PRO A 162 10.30 -9.21 -9.43
C PRO A 162 10.21 -10.58 -8.74
N LEU A 163 10.91 -11.60 -9.25
CA LEU A 163 10.96 -12.92 -8.62
C LEU A 163 11.70 -12.86 -7.28
N VAL A 164 12.83 -12.15 -7.22
CA VAL A 164 13.59 -11.96 -5.97
C VAL A 164 12.71 -11.28 -4.92
N ASN A 165 11.99 -10.22 -5.30
CA ASN A 165 11.04 -9.53 -4.43
C ASN A 165 9.90 -10.44 -3.95
N THR A 166 9.39 -11.31 -4.82
CA THR A 166 8.41 -12.35 -4.45
C THR A 166 8.97 -13.28 -3.36
N LEU A 167 10.19 -13.78 -3.53
CA LEU A 167 10.82 -14.66 -2.55
C LEU A 167 11.09 -13.96 -1.22
N ILE A 168 11.47 -12.67 -1.25
CA ILE A 168 11.67 -11.84 -0.06
C ILE A 168 10.38 -11.71 0.74
N LEU A 169 9.26 -11.33 0.09
CA LEU A 169 7.98 -11.17 0.78
C LEU A 169 7.46 -12.49 1.33
N LEU A 170 7.50 -13.58 0.56
CA LEU A 170 7.11 -14.91 1.04
C LEU A 170 7.95 -15.34 2.25
N THR A 171 9.26 -15.09 2.22
CA THR A 171 10.14 -15.38 3.35
C THR A 171 9.78 -14.51 4.56
N SER A 172 9.46 -13.23 4.34
CA SER A 172 9.05 -12.31 5.41
C SER A 172 7.75 -12.74 6.09
N SER A 173 6.80 -13.31 5.33
CA SER A 173 5.58 -13.93 5.84
C SER A 173 5.85 -15.10 6.78
N VAL A 174 6.83 -15.94 6.44
CA VAL A 174 7.26 -17.04 7.31
C VAL A 174 7.90 -16.48 8.58
N THR A 175 8.78 -15.48 8.48
CA THR A 175 9.46 -14.92 9.65
C THR A 175 8.48 -14.24 10.62
N VAL A 176 7.48 -13.48 10.13
CA VAL A 176 6.48 -12.86 11.01
C VAL A 176 5.58 -13.92 11.67
N THR A 177 5.28 -15.01 10.96
CA THR A 177 4.53 -16.15 11.53
C THR A 177 5.31 -16.82 12.66
N ILE A 178 6.61 -17.03 12.51
CA ILE A 178 7.47 -17.56 13.57
C ILE A 178 7.51 -16.59 14.76
N ALA A 179 7.62 -15.28 14.51
CA ALA A 179 7.59 -14.27 15.56
C ALA A 179 6.26 -14.28 16.33
N HIS A 180 5.13 -14.50 15.65
CA HIS A 180 3.82 -14.61 16.27
C HIS A 180 3.71 -15.83 17.19
N HIS A 181 4.15 -17.01 16.72
CA HIS A 181 4.16 -18.21 17.56
C HIS A 181 5.11 -18.06 18.76
N ALA A 182 6.25 -17.40 18.57
CA ALA A 182 7.17 -17.08 19.65
C ALA A 182 6.55 -16.12 20.69
N LEU A 183 5.71 -15.18 20.27
CA LEU A 183 4.97 -14.28 21.14
C LEU A 183 3.98 -15.04 22.02
N LYS A 184 3.18 -15.93 21.42
CA LYS A 184 2.24 -16.80 22.15
C LYS A 184 2.96 -17.75 23.11
N ALA A 185 4.15 -18.22 22.75
CA ALA A 185 5.01 -19.03 23.62
C ALA A 185 5.75 -18.21 24.71
N GLY A 186 5.83 -16.87 24.59
CA GLY A 186 6.53 -15.99 25.52
C GLY A 186 8.05 -15.90 25.31
N HIS A 187 8.56 -16.34 24.16
CA HIS A 187 9.99 -16.35 23.85
C HIS A 187 10.46 -15.01 23.26
N ARG A 188 10.57 -13.97 24.11
CA ARG A 188 10.85 -12.59 23.66
C ARG A 188 12.07 -12.43 22.74
N GLY A 189 13.18 -13.13 23.03
CA GLY A 189 14.37 -13.08 22.17
C GLY A 189 14.10 -13.55 20.74
N LYS A 190 13.34 -14.65 20.58
CA LYS A 190 12.95 -15.15 19.25
C LYS A 190 12.06 -14.16 18.51
N ILE A 191 11.12 -13.51 19.21
CA ILE A 191 10.25 -12.47 18.60
C ILE A 191 11.11 -11.35 18.03
N LEU A 192 12.07 -10.82 18.80
CA LEU A 192 12.91 -9.71 18.37
C LEU A 192 13.77 -10.07 17.15
N VAL A 193 14.31 -11.28 17.10
CA VAL A 193 15.10 -11.74 15.94
C VAL A 193 14.22 -11.87 14.70
N PHE A 194 13.15 -12.66 14.77
CA PHE A 194 12.34 -12.96 13.58
C PHE A 194 11.52 -11.77 13.09
N LEU A 195 10.99 -10.95 14.00
CA LEU A 195 10.30 -9.72 13.61
C LEU A 195 11.31 -8.69 13.06
N GLY A 196 12.51 -8.61 13.61
CA GLY A 196 13.58 -7.75 13.07
C GLY A 196 14.00 -8.16 11.65
N LEU A 197 14.11 -9.48 11.40
CA LEU A 197 14.34 -10.01 10.06
C LEU A 197 13.19 -9.66 9.10
N THR A 198 11.95 -9.72 9.55
CA THR A 198 10.77 -9.33 8.74
C THR A 198 10.88 -7.86 8.32
N VAL A 199 11.22 -6.96 9.25
CA VAL A 199 11.42 -5.53 8.96
C VAL A 199 12.56 -5.31 7.96
N LEU A 200 13.68 -6.03 8.13
CA LEU A 200 14.82 -5.96 7.21
C LEU A 200 14.43 -6.41 5.80
N LEU A 201 13.73 -7.55 5.69
CA LEU A 201 13.24 -8.06 4.40
C LEU A 201 12.28 -7.08 3.72
N GLY A 202 11.35 -6.47 4.49
CA GLY A 202 10.47 -5.42 3.98
C GLY A 202 11.25 -4.20 3.45
N ALA A 203 12.28 -3.76 4.17
CA ALA A 203 13.14 -2.67 3.72
C ALA A 203 13.95 -3.05 2.46
N THR A 204 14.44 -4.30 2.36
CA THR A 204 15.14 -4.81 1.18
C THR A 204 14.21 -4.87 -0.04
N PHE A 205 12.97 -5.31 0.13
CA PHE A 205 11.96 -5.27 -0.93
C PHE A 205 11.77 -3.84 -1.46
N LEU A 206 11.60 -2.86 -0.57
CA LEU A 206 11.40 -1.46 -0.96
C LEU A 206 12.61 -0.89 -1.72
N TYR A 207 13.83 -1.29 -1.31
CA TYR A 207 15.05 -0.90 -2.00
C TYR A 207 15.09 -1.46 -3.44
N PHE A 208 14.80 -2.75 -3.62
CA PHE A 208 14.76 -3.36 -4.95
C PHE A 208 13.62 -2.82 -5.81
N GLN A 209 12.45 -2.54 -5.23
CA GLN A 209 11.35 -1.91 -5.94
C GLN A 209 11.72 -0.50 -6.44
N ALA A 210 12.41 0.29 -5.62
CA ALA A 210 12.90 1.60 -6.03
C ALA A 210 13.93 1.51 -7.17
N HIS A 211 14.83 0.52 -7.10
CA HIS A 211 15.78 0.26 -8.18
C HIS A 211 15.07 -0.13 -9.48
N GLU A 212 14.08 -1.02 -9.41
CA GLU A 212 13.29 -1.43 -10.57
C GLU A 212 12.60 -0.23 -11.22
N TYR A 213 12.04 0.69 -10.42
CA TYR A 213 11.43 1.92 -10.97
C TYR A 213 12.46 2.82 -11.66
N MET A 214 13.66 2.94 -11.08
CA MET A 214 14.72 3.74 -11.70
C MET A 214 15.18 3.14 -13.02
N GLU A 215 15.31 1.82 -13.10
CA GLU A 215 15.64 1.09 -14.33
C GLU A 215 14.52 1.21 -15.37
N ALA A 216 13.26 1.01 -14.96
CA ALA A 216 12.09 1.14 -15.81
C ALA A 216 12.04 2.53 -16.49
N TYR A 217 12.26 3.59 -15.71
CA TYR A 217 12.24 4.96 -16.23
C TYR A 217 13.44 5.30 -17.12
N LYS A 218 14.65 4.85 -16.77
CA LYS A 218 15.89 5.27 -17.46
C LYS A 218 16.27 4.38 -18.64
N GLU A 219 16.08 3.08 -18.51
CA GLU A 219 16.60 2.09 -19.45
C GLU A 219 15.50 1.53 -20.34
N LEU A 220 14.31 1.28 -19.76
CA LEU A 220 13.18 0.69 -20.49
C LEU A 220 12.24 1.74 -21.11
N ASN A 221 12.42 3.02 -20.78
CA ASN A 221 11.52 4.11 -21.15
C ASN A 221 10.05 3.84 -20.74
N LEU A 222 9.86 3.00 -19.71
CA LEU A 222 8.58 2.66 -19.12
C LEU A 222 8.29 3.68 -18.01
N THR A 223 7.32 4.55 -18.26
CA THR A 223 6.94 5.65 -17.36
C THR A 223 5.42 5.64 -17.12
N LEU A 224 4.96 6.46 -16.19
CA LEU A 224 3.52 6.76 -16.03
C LEU A 224 2.84 7.27 -17.32
N GLN A 225 3.61 7.79 -18.27
CA GLN A 225 3.12 8.31 -19.55
C GLN A 225 3.15 7.28 -20.69
N SER A 226 3.64 6.05 -20.44
CA SER A 226 3.72 4.95 -21.42
C SER A 226 2.36 4.28 -21.68
N GLY A 227 1.33 5.10 -21.87
CA GLY A 227 -0.06 4.70 -22.12
C GLY A 227 -0.73 3.92 -21.00
N VAL A 228 -1.67 3.05 -21.37
CA VAL A 228 -2.47 2.27 -20.42
C VAL A 228 -1.63 1.23 -19.69
N TYR A 229 -0.59 0.68 -20.34
CA TYR A 229 0.32 -0.26 -19.68
C TYR A 229 1.12 0.42 -18.57
N GLY A 230 1.83 1.51 -18.87
CA GLY A 230 2.65 2.22 -17.87
C GLY A 230 1.82 2.76 -16.70
N SER A 231 0.69 3.39 -17.00
CA SER A 231 -0.22 3.89 -15.96
C SER A 231 -0.75 2.78 -15.05
N THR A 232 -1.26 1.67 -15.59
CA THR A 232 -1.75 0.55 -14.76
C THR A 232 -0.62 -0.11 -13.98
N PHE A 233 0.56 -0.32 -14.61
CA PHE A 233 1.76 -0.86 -13.96
C PHE A 233 2.14 -0.06 -12.71
N PHE A 234 2.42 1.24 -12.86
CA PHE A 234 2.90 2.09 -11.76
C PHE A 234 1.82 2.39 -10.72
N MET A 235 0.54 2.46 -11.10
CA MET A 235 -0.53 2.66 -10.12
C MET A 235 -0.71 1.43 -9.23
N LEU A 236 -0.78 0.23 -9.82
CA LEU A 236 -0.92 -1.03 -9.09
C LEU A 236 0.30 -1.31 -8.19
N THR A 237 1.50 -1.26 -8.77
CA THR A 237 2.75 -1.53 -8.04
C THR A 237 3.09 -0.39 -7.08
N GLY A 238 2.78 0.86 -7.42
CA GLY A 238 3.03 2.04 -6.59
C GLY A 238 2.16 2.09 -5.34
N PHE A 239 0.85 1.83 -5.47
CA PHE A 239 -0.01 1.72 -4.29
C PHE A 239 0.41 0.55 -3.41
N HIS A 240 0.76 -0.60 -4.01
CA HIS A 240 1.31 -1.71 -3.23
C HIS A 240 2.62 -1.33 -2.51
N GLY A 241 3.56 -0.66 -3.18
CA GLY A 241 4.80 -0.16 -2.56
C GLY A 241 4.54 0.80 -1.39
N MET A 242 3.52 1.67 -1.49
CA MET A 242 3.06 2.49 -0.37
C MET A 242 2.58 1.61 0.80
N HIS A 243 1.78 0.58 0.53
CA HIS A 243 1.30 -0.35 1.55
C HIS A 243 2.45 -1.14 2.22
N VAL A 244 3.42 -1.63 1.45
CA VAL A 244 4.63 -2.27 2.01
C VAL A 244 5.42 -1.29 2.88
N THR A 245 5.51 -0.03 2.47
CA THR A 245 6.19 1.02 3.26
C THR A 245 5.48 1.23 4.60
N LEU A 246 4.16 1.44 4.59
CA LEU A 246 3.36 1.60 5.81
C LEU A 246 3.43 0.35 6.69
N GLY A 247 3.33 -0.84 6.09
CA GLY A 247 3.47 -2.13 6.77
C GLY A 247 4.83 -2.28 7.46
N THR A 248 5.91 -1.91 6.77
CA THR A 248 7.28 -2.00 7.30
C THR A 248 7.47 -1.03 8.48
N ILE A 249 6.95 0.19 8.38
CA ILE A 249 6.95 1.17 9.48
C ILE A 249 6.15 0.63 10.67
N MET A 250 4.95 0.09 10.43
CA MET A 250 4.14 -0.51 11.49
C MET A 250 4.85 -1.69 12.16
N LEU A 251 5.46 -2.60 11.41
CA LEU A 251 6.26 -3.71 11.94
C LEU A 251 7.45 -3.22 12.76
N ALA A 252 8.15 -2.19 12.29
CA ALA A 252 9.26 -1.58 13.03
C ALA A 252 8.78 -0.98 14.37
N ILE A 253 7.63 -0.31 14.39
CA ILE A 253 7.02 0.20 15.64
C ILE A 253 6.63 -0.95 16.57
N ILE A 254 6.04 -2.04 16.04
CA ILE A 254 5.72 -3.23 16.83
C ILE A 254 7.00 -3.86 17.39
N TRP A 255 8.07 -3.94 16.60
CA TRP A 255 9.37 -4.44 17.04
C TRP A 255 9.94 -3.63 18.21
N LEU A 256 9.90 -2.30 18.12
CA LEU A 256 10.29 -1.41 19.22
C LEU A 256 9.40 -1.59 20.46
N ARG A 257 8.10 -1.82 20.29
CA ARG A 257 7.16 -2.09 21.40
C ARG A 257 7.41 -3.44 22.06
N VAL A 258 7.75 -4.49 21.30
CA VAL A 258 8.21 -5.78 21.83
C VAL A 258 9.51 -5.58 22.61
N ALA A 259 10.45 -4.79 22.07
CA ALA A 259 11.72 -4.48 22.73
C ALA A 259 11.52 -3.72 24.06
N LYS A 260 10.43 -2.95 24.21
CA LYS A 260 10.02 -2.30 25.46
C LYS A 260 9.13 -3.16 26.37
N GLY A 261 8.67 -4.32 25.92
CA GLY A 261 7.87 -5.24 26.73
C GLY A 261 6.40 -4.84 26.84
N HIS A 262 5.86 -4.14 25.84
CA HIS A 262 4.46 -3.66 25.84
C HIS A 262 3.43 -4.75 25.53
N PHE A 263 3.84 -6.00 25.30
CA PHE A 263 2.97 -7.09 24.86
C PHE A 263 3.08 -8.29 25.80
N THR A 264 1.94 -8.95 26.03
CA THR A 264 1.86 -10.22 26.76
C THR A 264 1.32 -11.32 25.84
N LYS A 265 1.35 -12.58 26.32
CA LYS A 265 0.83 -13.73 25.58
C LYS A 265 -0.67 -13.63 25.28
N GLU A 266 -1.40 -12.88 26.10
CA GLU A 266 -2.85 -12.71 26.03
C GLU A 266 -3.23 -11.36 25.41
N HIS A 267 -2.42 -10.32 25.61
CA HIS A 267 -2.70 -8.95 25.15
C HIS A 267 -1.66 -8.49 24.13
N HIS A 268 -1.94 -8.78 22.87
CA HIS A 268 -1.06 -8.46 21.75
C HIS A 268 -1.80 -8.16 20.44
N PHE A 269 -3.04 -7.66 20.51
CA PHE A 269 -3.84 -7.33 19.32
C PHE A 269 -3.09 -6.49 18.29
N ALA A 270 -2.37 -5.44 18.72
CA ALA A 270 -1.64 -4.58 17.77
C ALA A 270 -0.56 -5.35 16.98
N PHE A 271 0.04 -6.38 17.57
CA PHE A 271 0.94 -7.28 16.82
C PHE A 271 0.14 -8.09 15.79
N GLU A 272 -0.98 -8.70 16.20
CA GLU A 272 -1.81 -9.50 15.29
C GLU A 272 -2.38 -8.68 14.14
N ALA A 273 -2.85 -7.45 14.40
CA ALA A 273 -3.35 -6.53 13.38
C ALA A 273 -2.29 -6.21 12.33
N VAL A 274 -1.07 -5.87 12.76
CA VAL A 274 0.03 -5.57 11.82
C VAL A 274 0.49 -6.82 11.08
N ALA A 275 0.47 -8.00 11.71
CA ALA A 275 0.75 -9.26 11.03
C ALA A 275 -0.31 -9.60 9.97
N TRP A 276 -1.61 -9.40 10.27
CA TRP A 276 -2.68 -9.56 9.28
C TRP A 276 -2.51 -8.61 8.10
N TYR A 277 -2.18 -7.35 8.36
CA TYR A 277 -1.87 -6.38 7.30
C TYR A 277 -0.67 -6.83 6.46
N TRP A 278 0.39 -7.33 7.08
CA TRP A 278 1.57 -7.80 6.37
C TRP A 278 1.27 -8.98 5.43
N HIS A 279 0.51 -9.98 5.91
CA HIS A 279 0.07 -11.08 5.05
C HIS A 279 -0.85 -10.61 3.92
N PHE A 280 -1.72 -9.61 4.17
CA PHE A 280 -2.53 -9.00 3.12
C PHE A 280 -1.66 -8.39 2.03
N VAL A 281 -0.63 -7.63 2.40
CA VAL A 281 0.32 -7.02 1.46
C VAL A 281 0.97 -8.11 0.62
N ASP A 282 1.45 -9.20 1.22
CA ASP A 282 2.06 -10.31 0.49
C ASP A 282 1.10 -10.97 -0.52
N VAL A 283 -0.17 -11.17 -0.16
CA VAL A 283 -1.18 -11.74 -1.07
C VAL A 283 -1.43 -10.81 -2.27
N VAL A 284 -1.51 -9.49 -2.04
CA VAL A 284 -1.64 -8.52 -3.13
C VAL A 284 -0.43 -8.59 -4.06
N TRP A 285 0.78 -8.71 -3.53
CA TRP A 285 1.99 -8.87 -4.34
C TRP A 285 1.94 -10.10 -5.24
N LEU A 286 1.47 -11.25 -4.75
CA LEU A 286 1.33 -12.45 -5.59
C LEU A 286 0.36 -12.21 -6.76
N GLY A 287 -0.72 -11.46 -6.52
CA GLY A 287 -1.62 -11.00 -7.58
C GLY A 287 -0.90 -10.10 -8.59
N LEU A 288 -0.09 -9.14 -8.12
CA LEU A 288 0.70 -8.26 -8.99
C LEU A 288 1.71 -9.06 -9.82
N PHE A 289 2.48 -9.94 -9.19
CA PHE A 289 3.46 -10.78 -9.85
C PHE A 289 2.82 -11.62 -10.98
N MET A 290 1.65 -12.21 -10.72
CA MET A 290 0.92 -12.98 -11.73
C MET A 290 0.34 -12.09 -12.85
N PHE A 291 -0.46 -11.07 -12.51
CA PHE A 291 -1.27 -10.36 -13.50
C PHE A 291 -0.57 -9.18 -14.17
N VAL A 292 0.50 -8.64 -13.57
CA VAL A 292 1.22 -7.47 -14.08
C VAL A 292 2.56 -7.88 -14.69
N TYR A 293 3.31 -8.78 -14.05
CA TYR A 293 4.65 -9.16 -14.51
C TYR A 293 4.68 -10.40 -15.41
N ILE A 294 3.83 -11.41 -15.16
CA ILE A 294 3.81 -12.64 -15.96
C ILE A 294 2.85 -12.56 -17.15
N LEU A 295 1.58 -12.21 -16.88
CA LEU A 295 0.52 -12.12 -17.88
C LEU A 295 0.48 -10.74 -18.53
#